data_AF-A0A965TK50-F1
#
_entry.id   AF-A0A965TK50-F1
#
_cell.length_a   1.000
_cell.length_b   1.000
_cell.length_c   1.000
_cell.angle_alpha   90.00
_cell.angle_beta   90.00
_cell.angle_gamma   90.00
#
_symmetry.space_group_name_H-M   'P 1'
#
loop_
_entity.id
_entity.type
_entity.pdbx_description
1 polymer ?
#
loop_
_entity_poly.entity_id
_entity_poly.type
_entity_poly.pdbx_seq_one_letter_code
_entity_poly.pdbx_strand_id
1 'polypeptide(L)'
;MADQTAGSTFQIPQSDVKAALGHLRLETNALSPLVTLLRGQAAPASLSPDLSTQLNQQDLRQALAIAAGPDLIVKWRIGGGSVDLMEFTLARSQTQGQALVLVAGAEQSSILLRVFAHASDFVAWFMASYAGKNDQTVANYIPPTVELGEFVYLLHAIDAFRIASFRGMLDYQAGQRPTLSLGDFADTLQRSVKSRDIRWLLPAFLILTPGLDPAGLDLSADKTRILMEKSFLVMSQAMGSQEQRLGFAEAGQIMGVEFYRTWLVAAGMEITVAAPGGITAVERLFLAPTALANHWVQVKAPSAPAEAARVNHQAMTYDQLQFKLNQLLEQTLALPVVPLATAAPAEPAQTAAAAKPTASAAPAPSETATAKPGTRFCANCGSPLKPDARFCKACGTKVG
;
A
#
# COMPACT_ATOMS: atom_id res chain seq x y z
N MET A 1 -18.36 -4.91 19.50
CA MET A 1 -19.05 -3.62 19.63
C MET A 1 -19.85 -3.44 18.35
N ALA A 2 -21.16 -3.20 18.44
CA ALA A 2 -21.99 -2.98 17.27
C ALA A 2 -21.51 -1.71 16.55
N ASP A 3 -21.18 -1.83 15.27
CA ASP A 3 -20.77 -0.73 14.40
C ASP A 3 -21.97 0.21 14.21
N GLN A 4 -22.12 1.21 15.09
CA GLN A 4 -23.18 2.22 15.04
C GLN A 4 -22.86 3.37 14.08
N THR A 5 -21.87 3.23 13.19
CA THR A 5 -21.63 4.27 12.18
C THR A 5 -22.67 4.12 11.07
N ALA A 6 -23.65 5.04 11.08
CA ALA A 6 -24.83 5.08 10.24
C ALA A 6 -24.45 5.10 8.75
N GLY A 7 -24.52 3.96 8.08
CA GLY A 7 -24.27 3.85 6.65
C GLY A 7 -24.87 2.57 6.07
N SER A 8 -25.58 2.71 4.96
CA SER A 8 -26.11 1.57 4.20
C SER A 8 -24.95 0.76 3.63
N THR A 9 -24.98 -0.56 3.81
CA THR A 9 -23.95 -1.48 3.33
C THR A 9 -24.58 -2.52 2.41
N PHE A 10 -23.97 -2.72 1.24
CA PHE A 10 -24.42 -3.64 0.21
C PHE A 10 -23.28 -4.57 -0.17
N GLN A 11 -23.57 -5.86 -0.27
CA GLN A 11 -22.63 -6.86 -0.80
C GLN A 11 -23.27 -7.52 -2.01
N ILE A 12 -22.66 -7.31 -3.18
CA ILE A 12 -23.26 -7.66 -4.47
C ILE A 12 -22.28 -8.51 -5.27
N PRO A 13 -22.68 -9.64 -5.87
CA PRO A 13 -21.82 -10.40 -6.78
C PRO A 13 -21.27 -9.54 -7.92
N GLN A 14 -20.03 -9.75 -8.34
CA GLN A 14 -19.42 -8.96 -9.44
C GLN A 14 -20.23 -9.01 -10.74
N SER A 15 -20.80 -10.18 -11.08
CA SER A 15 -21.69 -10.35 -12.25
C SER A 15 -22.91 -9.42 -12.17
N ASP A 16 -23.47 -9.30 -10.97
CA ASP A 16 -24.67 -8.55 -10.67
C ASP A 16 -24.40 -7.04 -10.69
N VAL A 17 -23.24 -6.60 -10.20
CA VAL A 17 -22.81 -5.20 -10.34
C VAL A 17 -22.74 -4.80 -11.82
N LYS A 18 -22.18 -5.64 -12.68
CA LYS A 18 -22.10 -5.33 -14.12
C LYS A 18 -23.49 -5.22 -14.78
N ALA A 19 -24.42 -6.10 -14.41
CA ALA A 19 -25.81 -6.00 -14.86
C ALA A 19 -26.51 -4.73 -14.33
N ALA A 20 -26.26 -4.36 -13.07
CA ALA A 20 -26.78 -3.14 -12.47
C ALA A 20 -26.32 -1.89 -13.22
N LEU A 21 -25.02 -1.80 -13.57
CA LEU A 21 -24.48 -0.69 -14.36
C LEU A 21 -25.18 -0.56 -15.71
N GLY A 22 -25.37 -1.68 -16.43
CA GLY A 22 -26.10 -1.70 -17.70
C GLY A 22 -27.56 -1.27 -17.56
N HIS A 23 -28.26 -1.78 -16.54
CA HIS A 23 -29.66 -1.44 -16.27
C HIS A 23 -29.84 0.05 -15.93
N LEU A 24 -28.96 0.61 -15.12
CA LEU A 24 -28.97 2.02 -14.72
C LEU A 24 -28.34 2.95 -15.78
N ARG A 25 -27.80 2.40 -16.88
CA ARG A 25 -27.06 3.13 -17.92
C ARG A 25 -25.89 3.95 -17.36
N LEU A 26 -25.19 3.37 -16.40
CA LEU A 26 -24.00 3.97 -15.78
C LEU A 26 -22.75 3.49 -16.53
N GLU A 27 -21.90 4.43 -16.92
CA GLU A 27 -20.62 4.15 -17.56
C GLU A 27 -19.47 4.35 -16.57
N THR A 28 -18.46 3.48 -16.62
CA THR A 28 -17.27 3.63 -15.78
C THR A 28 -16.29 4.64 -16.37
N ASN A 29 -15.68 5.49 -15.54
CA ASN A 29 -14.58 6.35 -15.95
C ASN A 29 -13.21 5.80 -15.48
N ALA A 30 -12.13 6.51 -15.82
CA ALA A 30 -10.76 6.09 -15.51
C ALA A 30 -10.41 6.05 -14.01
N LEU A 31 -11.19 6.73 -13.16
CA LEU A 31 -11.05 6.67 -11.70
C LEU A 31 -11.91 5.58 -11.05
N SER A 32 -12.83 4.97 -11.80
CA SER A 32 -13.75 3.99 -11.22
C SER A 32 -13.02 2.76 -10.67
N PRO A 33 -13.19 2.43 -9.37
CA PRO A 33 -12.65 1.19 -8.81
C PRO A 33 -13.26 -0.05 -9.46
N LEU A 34 -14.44 0.07 -10.07
CA LEU A 34 -15.15 -1.04 -10.72
C LEU A 34 -14.43 -1.55 -11.96
N VAL A 35 -13.62 -0.73 -12.64
CA VAL A 35 -12.87 -1.15 -13.85
C VAL A 35 -11.93 -2.32 -13.54
N THR A 36 -11.27 -2.29 -12.38
CA THR A 36 -10.37 -3.37 -11.97
C THR A 36 -11.14 -4.53 -11.36
N LEU A 37 -12.13 -4.24 -10.51
CA LEU A 37 -12.91 -5.27 -9.81
C LEU A 37 -13.79 -6.11 -10.73
N LEU A 38 -14.23 -5.57 -11.86
CA LEU A 38 -15.08 -6.27 -12.84
C LEU A 38 -14.31 -6.81 -14.05
N ARG A 39 -12.96 -6.75 -14.03
CA ARG A 39 -12.13 -7.20 -15.15
C ARG A 39 -12.38 -8.68 -15.44
N GLY A 40 -12.69 -9.00 -16.69
CA GLY A 40 -12.94 -10.38 -17.13
C GLY A 40 -14.32 -10.93 -16.78
N GLN A 41 -15.19 -10.15 -16.11
CA GLN A 41 -16.55 -10.61 -15.77
C GLN A 41 -17.50 -10.36 -16.95
N ALA A 42 -18.28 -11.38 -17.32
CA ALA A 42 -19.37 -11.24 -18.28
C ALA A 42 -20.60 -10.63 -17.59
N ALA A 43 -21.31 -9.75 -18.28
CA ALA A 43 -22.60 -9.29 -17.78
C ALA A 43 -23.64 -10.41 -18.01
N PRO A 44 -24.41 -10.83 -17.00
CA PRO A 44 -25.56 -11.69 -17.24
C PRO A 44 -26.60 -10.93 -18.07
N ALA A 45 -27.44 -11.67 -18.81
CA ALA A 45 -28.45 -11.09 -19.71
C ALA A 45 -29.58 -10.34 -18.96
N SER A 46 -29.77 -10.63 -17.67
CA SER A 46 -30.81 -10.03 -16.83
C SER A 46 -30.29 -9.83 -15.40
N LEU A 47 -30.92 -8.90 -14.68
CA LEU A 47 -30.70 -8.71 -13.25
C LEU A 47 -31.17 -9.94 -12.48
N SER A 48 -30.50 -10.28 -11.38
CA SER A 48 -31.04 -11.23 -10.42
C SER A 48 -32.29 -10.64 -9.72
N PRO A 49 -33.23 -11.47 -9.24
CA PRO A 49 -34.41 -10.99 -8.51
C PRO A 49 -34.04 -10.20 -7.25
N ASP A 50 -33.01 -10.65 -6.54
CA ASP A 50 -32.51 -10.00 -5.33
C ASP A 50 -31.95 -8.61 -5.63
N LEU A 51 -31.09 -8.50 -6.66
CA LEU A 51 -30.55 -7.22 -7.10
C LEU A 51 -31.66 -6.28 -7.58
N SER A 52 -32.66 -6.79 -8.31
CA SER A 52 -33.79 -5.97 -8.78
C SER A 52 -34.55 -5.33 -7.62
N THR A 53 -34.72 -6.06 -6.52
CA THR A 53 -35.33 -5.54 -5.29
C THR A 53 -34.44 -4.50 -4.62
N GLN A 54 -33.14 -4.78 -4.51
CA GLN A 54 -32.17 -3.85 -3.91
C GLN A 54 -32.03 -2.55 -4.70
N LEU A 55 -32.12 -2.59 -6.03
CA LEU A 55 -32.04 -1.41 -6.90
C LEU A 55 -33.21 -0.44 -6.72
N ASN A 56 -34.28 -0.83 -6.01
CA ASN A 56 -35.32 0.11 -5.59
C ASN A 56 -34.84 1.08 -4.51
N GLN A 57 -33.79 0.72 -3.76
CA GLN A 57 -33.20 1.57 -2.73
C GLN A 57 -32.38 2.70 -3.36
N GLN A 58 -32.67 3.94 -2.97
CA GLN A 58 -32.00 5.12 -3.50
C GLN A 58 -30.50 5.11 -3.20
N ASP A 59 -30.12 4.70 -1.98
CA ASP A 59 -28.73 4.63 -1.55
C ASP A 59 -27.89 3.72 -2.44
N LEU A 60 -28.42 2.56 -2.85
CA LEU A 60 -27.69 1.66 -3.75
C LEU A 60 -27.50 2.28 -5.13
N ARG A 61 -28.54 2.89 -5.70
CA ARG A 61 -28.44 3.56 -7.02
C ARG A 61 -27.40 4.68 -6.99
N GLN A 62 -27.41 5.49 -5.93
CA GLN A 62 -26.42 6.55 -5.72
C GLN A 62 -25.02 5.96 -5.53
N ALA A 63 -24.88 4.89 -4.75
CA ALA A 63 -23.60 4.22 -4.51
C ALA A 63 -22.97 3.70 -5.81
N LEU A 64 -23.77 3.05 -6.66
CA LEU A 64 -23.35 2.57 -7.97
C LEU A 64 -22.97 3.72 -8.91
N ALA A 65 -23.72 4.82 -8.90
CA ALA A 65 -23.41 6.00 -9.72
C ALA A 65 -22.07 6.64 -9.30
N ILE A 66 -21.84 6.80 -8.00
CA ILE A 66 -20.56 7.31 -7.46
C ILE A 66 -19.41 6.36 -7.80
N ALA A 67 -19.60 5.06 -7.62
CA ALA A 67 -18.56 4.07 -7.90
C ALA A 67 -18.23 3.96 -9.39
N ALA A 68 -19.22 4.15 -10.27
CA ALA A 68 -19.03 4.14 -11.72
C ALA A 68 -18.31 5.41 -12.24
N GLY A 69 -18.71 6.59 -11.77
CA GLY A 69 -18.18 7.86 -12.27
C GLY A 69 -17.61 8.77 -11.19
N PRO A 70 -16.59 8.36 -10.41
CA PRO A 70 -16.00 9.24 -9.41
C PRO A 70 -15.14 10.33 -10.06
N ASP A 71 -15.12 11.50 -9.44
CA ASP A 71 -14.19 12.60 -9.77
C ASP A 71 -13.07 12.75 -8.72
N LEU A 72 -13.20 12.03 -7.61
CA LEU A 72 -12.20 11.91 -6.56
C LEU A 72 -12.24 10.49 -6.01
N ILE A 73 -11.07 9.89 -5.82
CA ILE A 73 -10.91 8.64 -5.09
C ILE A 73 -9.83 8.76 -4.03
N VAL A 74 -10.00 8.03 -2.93
CA VAL A 74 -8.95 7.75 -1.95
C VAL A 74 -8.72 6.25 -1.94
N LYS A 75 -7.57 5.84 -2.45
CA LYS A 75 -7.16 4.43 -2.42
C LYS A 75 -6.53 4.13 -1.07
N TRP A 76 -7.03 3.13 -0.38
CA TRP A 76 -6.53 2.69 0.92
C TRP A 76 -5.95 1.29 0.84
N ARG A 77 -4.81 1.08 1.49
CA ARG A 77 -4.27 -0.25 1.81
C ARG A 77 -4.05 -0.36 3.29
N ILE A 78 -4.66 -1.36 3.92
CA ILE A 78 -4.51 -1.64 5.34
C ILE A 78 -3.78 -2.96 5.48
N GLY A 79 -2.95 -3.08 6.50
CA GLY A 79 -2.27 -4.33 6.84
C GLY A 79 -1.07 -4.06 7.71
N GLY A 80 -0.17 -5.03 7.74
CA GLY A 80 1.07 -4.93 8.48
C GLY A 80 0.90 -5.23 9.96
N GLY A 81 2.03 -5.36 10.67
CA GLY A 81 2.05 -5.96 12.00
C GLY A 81 1.52 -7.39 11.95
N SER A 82 0.26 -7.57 12.35
CA SER A 82 -0.43 -8.87 12.39
C SER A 82 -1.67 -8.95 11.48
N VAL A 83 -1.92 -7.91 10.66
CA VAL A 83 -3.10 -7.81 9.79
C VAL A 83 -2.71 -8.08 8.34
N ASP A 84 -3.50 -8.93 7.67
CA ASP A 84 -3.34 -9.22 6.24
C ASP A 84 -3.57 -7.98 5.37
N LEU A 85 -2.99 -7.99 4.18
CA LEU A 85 -3.18 -6.90 3.22
C LEU A 85 -4.63 -6.87 2.73
N MET A 86 -5.30 -5.75 2.99
CA MET A 86 -6.61 -5.44 2.43
C MET A 86 -6.56 -4.10 1.68
N GLU A 87 -7.37 -3.98 0.63
CA GLU A 87 -7.45 -2.78 -0.19
C GLU A 87 -8.92 -2.38 -0.39
N PHE A 88 -9.20 -1.09 -0.29
CA PHE A 88 -10.48 -0.52 -0.65
C PHE A 88 -10.30 0.87 -1.25
N THR A 89 -11.32 1.37 -1.95
CA THR A 89 -11.33 2.70 -2.53
C THR A 89 -12.52 3.48 -1.99
N LEU A 90 -12.27 4.66 -1.42
CA LEU A 90 -13.33 5.61 -1.08
C LEU A 90 -13.55 6.51 -2.30
N ALA A 91 -14.74 6.48 -2.89
CA ALA A 91 -15.08 7.19 -4.10
C ALA A 91 -16.05 8.34 -3.81
N ARG A 92 -15.93 9.43 -4.58
CA ARG A 92 -16.82 10.59 -4.54
C ARG A 92 -17.13 11.06 -5.96
N SER A 93 -18.38 11.50 -6.16
CA SER A 93 -18.80 12.23 -7.36
C SER A 93 -19.57 13.49 -6.96
N GLN A 94 -19.11 14.66 -7.38
CA GLN A 94 -19.71 15.96 -7.10
C GLN A 94 -21.16 16.03 -7.59
N THR A 95 -21.44 15.39 -8.72
CA THR A 95 -22.80 15.35 -9.32
C THR A 95 -23.77 14.51 -8.50
N GLN A 96 -23.26 13.63 -7.63
CA GLN A 96 -24.05 12.76 -6.75
C GLN A 96 -24.15 13.30 -5.32
N GLY A 97 -23.72 14.55 -5.08
CA GLY A 97 -23.79 15.21 -3.78
C GLY A 97 -22.54 15.04 -2.91
N GLN A 98 -22.73 14.99 -1.59
CA GLN A 98 -21.64 14.96 -0.60
C GLN A 98 -21.28 13.55 -0.12
N ALA A 99 -22.07 12.54 -0.49
CA ALA A 99 -21.87 11.17 -0.03
C ALA A 99 -20.53 10.61 -0.53
N LEU A 100 -19.94 9.75 0.30
CA LEU A 100 -18.75 8.98 -0.03
C LEU A 100 -19.11 7.50 -0.07
N VAL A 101 -18.50 6.75 -0.98
CA VAL A 101 -18.77 5.32 -1.13
C VAL A 101 -17.48 4.55 -1.02
N LEU A 102 -17.38 3.72 0.01
CA LEU A 102 -16.31 2.72 0.09
C LEU A 102 -16.66 1.57 -0.84
N VAL A 103 -15.72 1.24 -1.72
CA VAL A 103 -15.79 0.13 -2.68
C VAL A 103 -14.63 -0.82 -2.39
N ALA A 104 -14.94 -2.07 -2.07
CA ALA A 104 -13.93 -3.10 -1.81
C ALA A 104 -14.29 -4.41 -2.52
N GLY A 105 -13.29 -5.17 -2.96
CA GLY A 105 -13.48 -6.57 -3.28
C GLY A 105 -13.72 -7.35 -2.00
N ALA A 106 -14.73 -8.21 -2.00
CA ALA A 106 -15.07 -9.09 -0.88
C ALA A 106 -14.92 -10.56 -1.31
N GLU A 107 -15.10 -11.47 -0.35
CA GLU A 107 -15.04 -12.91 -0.60
C GLU A 107 -16.02 -13.35 -1.69
N GLN A 108 -15.78 -14.54 -2.27
CA GLN A 108 -16.69 -15.16 -3.25
C GLN A 108 -16.97 -14.31 -4.50
N SER A 109 -16.01 -13.48 -4.91
CA SER A 109 -16.18 -12.57 -6.07
C SER A 109 -17.34 -11.59 -5.91
N SER A 110 -17.54 -11.08 -4.71
CA SER A 110 -18.49 -10.00 -4.43
C SER A 110 -17.79 -8.65 -4.31
N ILE A 111 -18.56 -7.57 -4.45
CA ILE A 111 -18.15 -6.20 -4.22
C ILE A 111 -18.94 -5.68 -3.02
N LEU A 112 -18.23 -5.12 -2.07
CA LEU A 112 -18.79 -4.38 -0.94
C LEU A 112 -18.92 -2.91 -1.32
N LEU A 113 -20.11 -2.35 -1.15
CA LEU A 113 -20.38 -0.92 -1.23
C LEU A 113 -20.88 -0.45 0.13
N ARG A 114 -20.21 0.51 0.74
CA ARG A 114 -20.69 1.16 1.98
C ARG A 114 -20.81 2.66 1.76
N VAL A 115 -21.99 3.20 2.07
CA VAL A 115 -22.31 4.61 1.87
C VAL A 115 -22.10 5.37 3.19
N PHE A 116 -21.40 6.49 3.11
CA PHE A 116 -21.26 7.47 4.19
C PHE A 116 -21.91 8.77 3.74
N ALA A 117 -22.80 9.34 4.56
CA ALA A 117 -23.49 10.57 4.21
C ALA A 117 -22.53 11.76 4.14
N HIS A 118 -21.56 11.80 5.06
CA HIS A 118 -20.53 12.84 5.13
C HIS A 118 -19.13 12.25 5.34
N ALA A 119 -18.10 13.05 5.03
CA ALA A 119 -16.71 12.68 5.27
C ALA A 119 -16.41 12.38 6.74
N SER A 120 -17.04 13.11 7.66
CA SER A 120 -16.91 12.88 9.10
C SER A 120 -17.38 11.49 9.53
N ASP A 121 -18.39 10.92 8.87
CA ASP A 121 -18.91 9.59 9.18
C ASP A 121 -17.89 8.51 8.80
N PHE A 122 -17.23 8.68 7.65
CA PHE A 122 -16.12 7.82 7.23
C PHE A 122 -14.94 7.94 8.19
N VAL A 123 -14.56 9.17 8.58
CA VAL A 123 -13.44 9.38 9.53
C VAL A 123 -13.77 8.74 10.87
N ALA A 124 -14.98 8.92 11.40
CA ALA A 124 -15.40 8.28 12.66
C ALA A 124 -15.30 6.75 12.58
N TRP A 125 -15.78 6.15 11.48
CA TRP A 125 -15.64 4.71 11.22
C TRP A 125 -14.17 4.28 11.14
N PHE A 126 -13.35 4.97 10.35
CA PHE A 126 -11.93 4.66 10.19
C PHE A 126 -11.17 4.74 11.52
N MET A 127 -11.41 5.80 12.30
CA MET A 127 -10.81 5.99 13.61
C MET A 127 -11.27 4.91 14.61
N ALA A 128 -12.52 4.45 14.52
CA ALA A 128 -13.01 3.35 15.33
C ALA A 128 -12.30 2.03 15.02
N SER A 129 -12.01 1.76 13.74
CA SER A 129 -11.46 0.50 13.27
C SER A 129 -9.94 0.39 13.30
N TYR A 130 -9.22 1.49 13.00
CA TYR A 130 -7.80 1.40 12.67
C TYR A 130 -6.88 2.30 13.49
N ALA A 131 -7.39 3.32 14.18
CA ALA A 131 -6.56 4.24 14.97
C ALA A 131 -6.29 3.75 16.40
N GLY A 132 -5.11 4.08 16.93
CA GLY A 132 -4.75 3.83 18.32
C GLY A 132 -5.48 4.79 19.26
N LYS A 133 -6.06 4.28 20.35
CA LYS A 133 -6.86 5.06 21.33
C LYS A 133 -5.99 5.84 22.34
N ASN A 134 -4.87 6.38 21.89
CA ASN A 134 -3.97 7.18 22.72
C ASN A 134 -4.53 8.59 22.95
N ASP A 135 -4.45 9.08 24.18
CA ASP A 135 -4.96 10.38 24.61
C ASP A 135 -3.84 11.34 25.08
N GLN A 136 -2.62 10.81 25.24
CA GLN A 136 -1.46 11.58 25.67
C GLN A 136 -0.55 11.92 24.49
N THR A 137 -0.08 13.17 24.45
CA THR A 137 0.96 13.57 23.51
C THR A 137 2.29 12.96 23.93
N VAL A 138 3.02 12.40 22.97
CA VAL A 138 4.37 11.86 23.16
C VAL A 138 5.40 12.66 22.36
N ALA A 139 6.66 12.52 22.73
CA ALA A 139 7.75 13.16 21.99
C ALA A 139 7.83 12.61 20.57
N ASN A 140 8.00 13.50 19.60
CA ASN A 140 8.21 13.10 18.21
C ASN A 140 9.70 12.83 17.95
N TYR A 141 10.10 11.56 18.03
CA TYR A 141 11.50 11.15 17.85
C TYR A 141 11.96 11.12 16.39
N ILE A 142 11.02 10.94 15.45
CA ILE A 142 11.32 11.06 14.02
C ILE A 142 11.26 12.55 13.67
N PRO A 143 12.27 13.11 12.98
CA PRO A 143 12.26 14.53 12.66
C PRO A 143 11.03 14.89 11.82
N PRO A 144 10.36 16.01 12.10
CA PRO A 144 9.11 16.34 11.43
C PRO A 144 9.21 16.48 9.91
N THR A 145 10.40 16.71 9.34
CA THR A 145 10.57 16.72 7.88
C THR A 145 11.97 16.24 7.51
N VAL A 146 12.05 15.17 6.71
CA VAL A 146 13.28 14.54 6.21
C VAL A 146 13.15 14.21 4.72
N GLU A 147 14.25 13.86 4.05
CA GLU A 147 14.18 13.24 2.73
C GLU A 147 13.55 11.84 2.82
N LEU A 148 12.87 11.40 1.76
CA LEU A 148 12.26 10.07 1.69
C LEU A 148 13.30 8.95 1.91
N GLY A 149 14.50 9.09 1.36
CA GLY A 149 15.59 8.14 1.58
C GLY A 149 16.05 8.08 3.03
N GLU A 150 16.15 9.22 3.72
CA GLU A 150 16.48 9.26 5.15
C GLU A 150 15.38 8.62 6.00
N PHE A 151 14.11 8.84 5.64
CA PHE A 151 12.98 8.23 6.31
C PHE A 151 13.01 6.70 6.21
N VAL A 152 13.39 6.14 5.06
CA VAL A 152 13.58 4.70 4.86
C VAL A 152 14.63 4.14 5.83
N TYR A 153 15.75 4.85 6.03
CA TYR A 153 16.77 4.46 7.00
C TYR A 153 16.24 4.51 8.45
N LEU A 154 15.43 5.52 8.79
CA LEU A 154 14.82 5.64 10.12
C LEU A 154 13.85 4.48 10.40
N LEU A 155 12.99 4.13 9.44
CA LEU A 155 12.12 2.95 9.57
C LEU A 155 12.91 1.65 9.69
N HIS A 156 13.99 1.52 8.91
CA HIS A 156 14.86 0.35 9.00
C HIS A 156 15.58 0.27 10.35
N ALA A 157 15.97 1.38 10.96
CA ALA A 157 16.55 1.37 12.30
C ALA A 157 15.56 0.82 13.35
N ILE A 158 14.27 1.10 13.21
CA ILE A 158 13.20 0.53 14.05
C ILE A 158 13.10 -0.99 13.83
N ASP A 159 13.07 -1.44 12.57
CA ASP A 159 13.04 -2.87 12.26
C ASP A 159 14.32 -3.59 12.72
N ALA A 160 15.48 -2.95 12.56
CA ALA A 160 16.78 -3.48 12.98
C ALA A 160 16.85 -3.68 14.50
N PHE A 161 16.22 -2.80 15.29
CA PHE A 161 16.07 -3.00 16.74
C PHE A 161 15.38 -4.33 17.02
N ARG A 162 14.23 -4.57 16.38
CA ARG A 162 13.48 -5.82 16.52
C ARG A 162 14.29 -7.05 16.07
N ILE A 163 15.01 -6.95 14.95
CA ILE A 163 15.91 -8.03 14.48
C ILE A 163 16.99 -8.34 15.52
N ALA A 164 17.68 -7.31 16.03
CA ALA A 164 18.73 -7.47 17.02
C ALA A 164 18.20 -8.03 18.35
N SER A 165 17.02 -7.60 18.79
CA SER A 165 16.34 -8.15 19.97
C SER A 165 16.00 -9.63 19.81
N PHE A 166 15.45 -10.05 18.66
CA PHE A 166 15.16 -11.47 18.42
C PHE A 166 16.42 -12.33 18.39
N ARG A 167 17.49 -11.86 17.74
CA ARG A 167 18.78 -12.55 17.74
C ARG A 167 19.34 -12.70 19.15
N GLY A 168 19.36 -11.61 19.93
CA GLY A 168 19.80 -11.65 21.32
C GLY A 168 19.01 -12.64 22.18
N MET A 169 17.69 -12.78 21.95
CA MET A 169 16.87 -13.80 22.64
C MET A 169 17.22 -15.24 22.21
N LEU A 170 17.49 -15.47 20.92
CA LEU A 170 17.93 -16.78 20.42
C LEU A 170 19.34 -17.14 20.93
N ASP A 171 20.18 -16.13 21.14
CA ASP A 171 21.54 -16.28 21.69
C ASP A 171 21.58 -16.27 23.23
N TYR A 172 20.41 -16.25 23.89
CA TYR A 172 20.26 -16.23 25.35
C TYR A 172 20.98 -15.05 26.05
N GLN A 173 21.14 -13.91 25.37
CA GLN A 173 21.79 -12.71 25.89
C GLN A 173 20.79 -11.88 26.72
N ALA A 174 20.60 -12.28 27.98
CA ALA A 174 19.74 -11.54 28.91
C ALA A 174 20.38 -10.19 29.31
N GLY A 175 19.59 -9.11 29.25
CA GLY A 175 19.97 -7.79 29.78
C GLY A 175 20.99 -7.01 28.95
N GLN A 176 21.51 -7.56 27.85
CA GLN A 176 22.37 -6.82 26.94
C GLN A 176 21.54 -5.92 26.03
N ARG A 177 22.01 -4.68 25.82
CA ARG A 177 21.40 -3.78 24.82
C ARG A 177 21.56 -4.42 23.44
N PRO A 178 20.51 -4.44 22.60
CA PRO A 178 20.61 -4.96 21.24
C PRO A 178 21.71 -4.22 20.47
N THR A 179 22.52 -4.96 19.71
CA THR A 179 23.53 -4.40 18.81
C THR A 179 23.55 -5.18 17.51
N LEU A 180 24.09 -4.58 16.46
CA LEU A 180 24.30 -5.20 15.15
C LEU A 180 25.59 -4.69 14.51
N SER A 181 26.18 -5.43 13.58
CA SER A 181 27.30 -4.91 12.80
C SER A 181 26.81 -3.91 11.74
N LEU A 182 27.70 -3.02 11.27
CA LEU A 182 27.36 -2.10 10.18
C LEU A 182 27.01 -2.86 8.88
N GLY A 183 27.74 -3.95 8.59
CA GLY A 183 27.44 -4.82 7.45
C GLY A 183 26.06 -5.45 7.55
N ASP A 184 25.70 -5.99 8.72
CA ASP A 184 24.37 -6.55 8.96
C ASP A 184 23.26 -5.50 8.76
N PHE A 185 23.49 -4.25 9.18
CA PHE A 185 22.52 -3.17 8.99
C PHE A 185 22.26 -2.92 7.50
N ALA A 186 23.33 -2.78 6.71
CA ALA A 186 23.24 -2.55 5.26
C ALA A 186 22.58 -3.74 4.53
N ASP A 187 22.99 -4.97 4.86
CA ASP A 187 22.45 -6.18 4.25
C ASP A 187 20.97 -6.40 4.59
N THR A 188 20.58 -6.12 5.83
CA THR A 188 19.17 -6.19 6.24
C THR A 188 18.34 -5.08 5.59
N LEU A 189 18.89 -3.88 5.39
CA LEU A 189 18.19 -2.77 4.72
C LEU A 189 17.86 -3.15 3.28
N GLN A 190 18.85 -3.62 2.52
CA GLN A 190 18.66 -4.02 1.12
C GLN A 190 17.64 -5.15 0.97
N ARG A 191 17.64 -6.11 1.92
CA ARG A 191 16.64 -7.19 1.95
C ARG A 191 15.26 -6.66 2.33
N SER A 192 15.17 -5.74 3.29
CA SER A 192 13.92 -5.15 3.76
C SER A 192 13.20 -4.38 2.64
N VAL A 193 13.92 -3.53 1.90
CA VAL A 193 13.35 -2.76 0.79
C VAL A 193 12.78 -3.64 -0.33
N LYS A 194 13.43 -4.78 -0.59
CA LYS A 194 12.95 -5.78 -1.58
C LYS A 194 11.89 -6.73 -1.02
N SER A 195 11.73 -6.74 0.30
CA SER A 195 10.78 -7.59 0.98
C SER A 195 9.36 -7.09 0.73
N ARG A 196 8.43 -8.03 0.63
CA ARG A 196 6.99 -7.75 0.64
C ARG A 196 6.33 -8.15 1.96
N ASP A 197 7.16 -8.45 2.97
CA ASP A 197 6.71 -8.89 4.28
C ASP A 197 6.28 -7.70 5.13
N ILE A 198 5.01 -7.32 4.99
CA ILE A 198 4.40 -6.18 5.69
C ILE A 198 4.35 -6.33 7.22
N ARG A 199 4.78 -7.47 7.79
CA ARG A 199 4.95 -7.61 9.25
C ARG A 199 6.12 -6.78 9.79
N TRP A 200 6.94 -6.24 8.90
CA TRP A 200 8.03 -5.30 9.18
C TRP A 200 7.62 -3.89 8.76
N LEU A 201 8.07 -2.89 9.51
CA LEU A 201 7.60 -1.51 9.37
C LEU A 201 8.01 -0.89 8.04
N LEU A 202 9.27 -1.03 7.63
CA LEU A 202 9.73 -0.49 6.36
C LEU A 202 9.02 -1.14 5.16
N PRO A 203 8.93 -2.48 5.04
CA PRO A 203 8.14 -3.10 3.97
C PRO A 203 6.67 -2.69 4.00
N ALA A 204 6.06 -2.56 5.19
CA ALA A 204 4.70 -2.06 5.31
C ALA A 204 4.56 -0.65 4.74
N PHE A 205 5.45 0.28 5.08
CA PHE A 205 5.46 1.63 4.52
C PHE A 205 5.52 1.61 2.98
N LEU A 206 6.43 0.81 2.41
CA LEU A 206 6.62 0.73 0.96
C LEU A 206 5.43 0.09 0.22
N ILE A 207 4.82 -0.93 0.80
CA ILE A 207 3.72 -1.68 0.16
C ILE A 207 2.37 -1.00 0.38
N LEU A 208 2.12 -0.49 1.59
CA LEU A 208 0.82 0.05 1.96
C LEU A 208 0.62 1.47 1.42
N THR A 209 1.68 2.26 1.19
CA THR A 209 1.55 3.62 0.63
C THR A 209 1.32 3.54 -0.89
N PRO A 210 0.11 3.77 -1.41
CA PRO A 210 -0.14 3.66 -2.85
C PRO A 210 0.61 4.77 -3.61
N GLY A 211 1.06 4.45 -4.82
CA GLY A 211 1.81 5.38 -5.68
C GLY A 211 3.26 5.65 -5.24
N LEU A 212 3.72 5.04 -4.15
CA LEU A 212 5.13 5.05 -3.78
C LEU A 212 5.87 3.97 -4.59
N ASP A 213 6.90 4.37 -5.36
CA ASP A 213 7.75 3.45 -6.11
C ASP A 213 9.06 3.18 -5.35
N PRO A 214 9.25 1.97 -4.80
CA PRO A 214 10.49 1.62 -4.11
C PRO A 214 11.71 1.60 -5.05
N ALA A 215 11.51 1.40 -6.36
CA ALA A 215 12.61 1.36 -7.33
C ALA A 215 13.24 2.75 -7.57
N GLY A 216 12.49 3.82 -7.28
CA GLY A 216 12.97 5.20 -7.35
C GLY A 216 13.74 5.68 -6.11
N LEU A 217 13.88 4.84 -5.08
CA LEU A 217 14.62 5.20 -3.86
C LEU A 217 16.13 5.10 -4.11
N ASP A 218 16.81 6.25 -4.05
CA ASP A 218 18.27 6.27 -4.02
C ASP A 218 18.78 5.82 -2.64
N LEU A 219 19.13 4.54 -2.56
CA LEU A 219 19.79 3.92 -1.40
C LEU A 219 21.31 3.78 -1.62
N SER A 220 21.85 4.36 -2.70
CA SER A 220 23.28 4.30 -3.00
C SER A 220 24.07 5.29 -2.14
N ALA A 221 23.44 6.42 -1.78
CA ALA A 221 23.98 7.35 -0.80
C ALA A 221 23.83 6.77 0.61
N ASP A 222 24.94 6.60 1.33
CA ASP A 222 24.89 6.22 2.74
C ASP A 222 24.24 7.34 3.56
N LYS A 223 23.01 7.10 4.01
CA LYS A 223 22.24 8.01 4.87
C LYS A 223 22.39 7.68 6.36
N THR A 224 23.27 6.76 6.79
CA THR A 224 23.42 6.36 8.20
C THR A 224 23.73 7.53 9.14
N ARG A 225 24.33 8.62 8.63
CA ARG A 225 24.58 9.84 9.41
C ARG A 225 23.32 10.40 10.07
N ILE A 226 22.16 10.38 9.40
CA ILE A 226 20.90 10.86 9.99
C ILE A 226 20.51 10.05 11.23
N LEU A 227 20.84 8.76 11.26
CA LEU A 227 20.52 7.87 12.38
C LEU A 227 21.32 8.23 13.63
N MET A 228 22.57 8.69 13.45
CA MET A 228 23.41 9.17 14.56
C MET A 228 22.94 10.55 15.03
N GLU A 229 22.72 11.48 14.09
CA GLU A 229 22.28 12.86 14.38
C GLU A 229 20.92 12.90 15.09
N LYS A 230 20.07 11.90 14.86
CA LYS A 230 18.73 11.79 15.47
C LYS A 230 18.65 10.78 16.60
N SER A 231 19.79 10.35 17.15
CA SER A 231 19.85 9.44 18.30
C SER A 231 19.12 8.10 18.09
N PHE A 232 19.02 7.63 16.84
CA PHE A 232 18.53 6.28 16.54
C PHE A 232 19.62 5.24 16.78
N LEU A 233 20.84 5.54 16.34
CA LEU A 233 21.98 4.64 16.46
C LEU A 233 23.18 5.38 17.07
N VAL A 234 24.10 4.62 17.63
CA VAL A 234 25.41 5.08 18.12
C VAL A 234 26.47 4.04 17.78
N MET A 235 27.70 4.47 17.55
CA MET A 235 28.82 3.56 17.43
C MET A 235 29.07 2.86 18.78
N SER A 236 29.09 1.53 18.76
CA SER A 236 29.40 0.69 19.90
C SER A 236 30.69 -0.07 19.61
N GLN A 237 31.71 0.13 20.44
CA GLN A 237 32.92 -0.67 20.39
C GLN A 237 32.80 -1.82 21.39
N ALA A 238 32.81 -3.05 20.91
CA ALA A 238 33.06 -4.19 21.78
C ALA A 238 34.56 -4.20 22.14
N MET A 239 34.90 -4.20 23.43
CA MET A 239 36.30 -4.25 23.85
C MET A 239 37.01 -5.45 23.20
N GLY A 240 38.08 -5.18 22.44
CA GLY A 240 38.90 -6.21 21.79
C GLY A 240 38.41 -6.69 20.42
N SER A 241 37.32 -6.16 19.87
CA SER A 241 36.87 -6.48 18.50
C SER A 241 37.25 -5.37 17.50
N GLN A 242 37.74 -5.78 16.33
CA GLN A 242 37.93 -4.89 15.17
C GLN A 242 36.61 -4.61 14.43
N GLU A 243 35.54 -5.34 14.75
CA GLU A 243 34.24 -5.19 14.09
C GLU A 243 33.50 -3.94 14.61
N GLN A 244 33.16 -3.04 13.70
CA GLN A 244 32.32 -1.88 14.01
C GLN A 244 30.87 -2.31 14.25
N ARG A 245 30.38 -2.07 15.47
CA ARG A 245 28.99 -2.36 15.86
C ARG A 245 28.20 -1.08 16.06
N LEU A 246 26.90 -1.19 15.80
CA LEU A 246 25.89 -0.18 16.03
C LEU A 246 25.10 -0.59 17.27
N GLY A 247 25.04 0.30 18.25
CA GLY A 247 24.06 0.24 19.32
C GLY A 247 22.86 1.13 19.00
N PHE A 248 21.72 0.86 19.62
CA PHE A 248 20.56 1.74 19.53
C PHE A 248 20.68 2.85 20.57
N ALA A 249 20.59 4.10 20.14
CA ALA A 249 20.49 5.24 21.05
C ALA A 249 19.05 5.46 21.51
N GLU A 250 18.80 6.51 22.29
CA GLU A 250 17.53 6.75 22.97
C GLU A 250 16.31 6.69 22.03
N ALA A 251 16.32 7.44 20.93
CA ALA A 251 15.21 7.46 19.98
C ALA A 251 15.00 6.08 19.32
N GLY A 252 16.09 5.40 18.96
CA GLY A 252 16.03 4.08 18.34
C GLY A 252 15.53 2.99 19.29
N GLN A 253 15.88 3.08 20.58
CA GLN A 253 15.35 2.19 21.61
C GLN A 253 13.87 2.44 21.86
N ILE A 254 13.46 3.70 22.03
CA ILE A 254 12.06 4.05 22.32
C ILE A 254 11.16 3.63 21.16
N MET A 255 11.48 4.08 19.94
CA MET A 255 10.72 3.74 18.74
C MET A 255 10.76 2.24 18.45
N GLY A 256 11.93 1.61 18.62
CA GLY A 256 12.11 0.17 18.47
C GLY A 256 11.21 -0.63 19.41
N VAL A 257 11.18 -0.30 20.71
CA VAL A 257 10.34 -0.95 21.72
C VAL A 257 8.85 -0.69 21.46
N GLU A 258 8.49 0.53 21.13
CA GLU A 258 7.11 0.94 20.85
C GLU A 258 6.49 0.10 19.73
N PHE A 259 7.15 0.10 18.57
CA PHE A 259 6.70 -0.66 17.40
C PHE A 259 6.79 -2.17 17.62
N TYR A 260 7.86 -2.64 18.27
CA TYR A 260 8.01 -4.05 18.59
C TYR A 260 6.86 -4.59 19.46
N ARG A 261 6.38 -3.80 20.43
CA ARG A 261 5.39 -4.27 21.41
C ARG A 261 3.94 -4.00 21.03
N THR A 262 3.67 -2.90 20.33
CA THR A 262 2.31 -2.36 20.27
C THR A 262 1.81 -2.01 18.87
N TRP A 263 2.65 -2.14 17.85
CA TRP A 263 2.21 -1.95 16.48
C TRP A 263 1.48 -3.20 15.96
N LEU A 264 0.20 -3.03 15.62
CA LEU A 264 -0.67 -4.14 15.19
C LEU A 264 -1.12 -4.00 13.73
N VAL A 265 -1.29 -2.77 13.25
CA VAL A 265 -1.83 -2.46 11.92
C VAL A 265 -1.24 -1.14 11.43
N ALA A 266 -1.17 -0.97 10.12
CA ALA A 266 -0.88 0.27 9.44
C ALA A 266 -1.86 0.48 8.28
N ALA A 267 -1.98 1.72 7.85
CA ALA A 267 -2.82 2.14 6.75
C ALA A 267 -2.03 3.09 5.85
N GLY A 268 -1.97 2.83 4.56
CA GLY A 268 -1.50 3.79 3.57
C GLY A 268 -2.67 4.27 2.71
N MET A 269 -2.60 5.52 2.28
CA MET A 269 -3.56 6.05 1.31
C MET A 269 -2.93 6.98 0.27
N GLU A 270 -3.57 7.02 -0.89
CA GLU A 270 -3.33 8.01 -1.94
C GLU A 270 -4.67 8.64 -2.31
N ILE A 271 -4.69 9.97 -2.37
CA ILE A 271 -5.83 10.74 -2.84
C ILE A 271 -5.56 11.15 -4.29
N THR A 272 -6.50 10.85 -5.17
CA THR A 272 -6.43 11.14 -6.59
C THR A 272 -7.68 11.87 -7.05
N VAL A 273 -7.50 12.95 -7.80
CA VAL A 273 -8.59 13.80 -8.31
C VAL A 273 -8.54 13.95 -9.82
N ALA A 274 -9.71 14.09 -10.43
CA ALA A 274 -9.88 14.51 -11.81
C ALA A 274 -9.77 16.04 -11.88
N ALA A 275 -8.56 16.57 -12.05
CA ALA A 275 -8.31 18.00 -12.18
C ALA A 275 -8.41 18.45 -13.65
N PRO A 276 -8.54 19.76 -13.96
CA PRO A 276 -8.55 20.28 -15.33
C PRO A 276 -7.34 19.85 -16.19
N GLY A 277 -6.19 19.59 -15.55
CA GLY A 277 -4.97 19.09 -16.20
C GLY A 277 -4.89 17.57 -16.36
N GLY A 278 -5.96 16.84 -16.00
CA GLY A 278 -6.01 15.38 -15.99
C GLY A 278 -6.09 14.78 -14.58
N ILE A 279 -5.91 13.47 -14.51
CA ILE A 279 -5.93 12.73 -13.25
C ILE A 279 -4.61 12.93 -12.52
N THR A 280 -4.66 13.43 -11.28
CA THR A 280 -3.46 13.68 -10.48
C THR A 280 -3.62 13.15 -9.06
N ALA A 281 -2.56 12.55 -8.54
CA ALA A 281 -2.43 12.27 -7.11
C ALA A 281 -2.09 13.59 -6.40
N VAL A 282 -2.83 13.93 -5.34
CA VAL A 282 -2.64 15.18 -4.58
C VAL A 282 -2.04 14.94 -3.21
N GLU A 283 -2.28 13.77 -2.62
CA GLU A 283 -1.81 13.45 -1.27
C GLU A 283 -1.43 11.98 -1.18
N ARG A 284 -0.37 11.70 -0.40
CA ARG A 284 0.09 10.35 -0.05
C ARG A 284 0.43 10.28 1.42
N LEU A 285 -0.15 9.30 2.09
CA LEU A 285 -0.10 9.20 3.54
C LEU A 285 0.14 7.77 3.96
N PHE A 286 0.84 7.62 5.08
CA PHE A 286 1.00 6.38 5.80
C PHE A 286 0.74 6.64 7.28
N LEU A 287 0.01 5.73 7.90
CA LEU A 287 -0.39 5.77 9.29
C LEU A 287 0.03 4.46 9.93
N ALA A 288 0.79 4.53 11.02
CA ALA A 288 1.16 3.36 11.79
C ALA A 288 0.83 3.58 13.27
N PRO A 289 -0.37 3.18 13.72
CA PRO A 289 -0.78 3.36 15.10
C PRO A 289 -0.11 2.37 16.04
N THR A 290 0.28 2.87 17.21
CA THR A 290 0.85 2.12 18.33
C THR A 290 -0.02 2.39 19.57
N ALA A 291 0.32 1.79 20.70
CA ALA A 291 -0.36 2.13 21.96
C ALA A 291 -0.03 3.56 22.43
N LEU A 292 1.09 4.14 21.99
CA LEU A 292 1.56 5.44 22.46
C LEU A 292 1.17 6.58 21.52
N ALA A 293 1.15 6.34 20.21
CA ALA A 293 0.88 7.37 19.22
C ALA A 293 0.22 6.83 17.96
N ASN A 294 -0.48 7.72 17.25
CA ASN A 294 -0.81 7.55 15.85
C ASN A 294 0.29 8.20 15.01
N HIS A 295 1.21 7.41 14.45
CA HIS A 295 2.29 7.94 13.63
C HIS A 295 1.79 8.32 12.23
N TRP A 296 1.54 9.61 12.03
CA TRP A 296 1.15 10.21 10.77
C TRP A 296 2.37 10.51 9.91
N VAL A 297 2.38 10.01 8.68
CA VAL A 297 3.47 10.18 7.73
C VAL A 297 2.90 10.70 6.42
N GLN A 298 3.32 11.90 6.00
CA GLN A 298 2.91 12.51 4.74
C GLN A 298 4.07 12.56 3.77
N VAL A 299 3.89 11.95 2.61
CA VAL A 299 4.87 11.94 1.52
C VAL A 299 4.53 13.07 0.56
N LYS A 300 5.41 14.07 0.49
CA LYS A 300 5.30 15.19 -0.43
C LYS A 300 6.11 14.89 -1.68
N ALA A 301 5.42 14.92 -2.82
CA ALA A 301 6.09 14.87 -4.12
C ALA A 301 7.05 16.07 -4.25
N PRO A 302 8.18 15.90 -4.96
CA PRO A 302 9.11 16.99 -5.17
C PRO A 302 8.47 18.09 -6.01
N SER A 303 8.79 19.36 -5.69
CA SER A 303 8.22 20.50 -6.41
C SER A 303 8.92 20.73 -7.76
N ALA A 304 10.12 20.16 -7.93
CA ALA A 304 10.92 20.21 -9.15
C ALA A 304 11.63 18.86 -9.40
N PRO A 305 11.97 18.50 -10.65
CA PRO A 305 12.60 17.21 -10.97
C PRO A 305 13.92 16.92 -10.24
N ALA A 306 14.65 17.95 -9.81
CA ALA A 306 15.93 17.82 -9.11
C ALA A 306 15.79 17.76 -7.58
N GLU A 307 14.58 17.97 -7.03
CA GLU A 307 14.32 17.91 -5.60
C GLU A 307 14.00 16.47 -5.17
N ALA A 308 14.50 16.05 -4.00
CA ALA A 308 14.13 14.78 -3.42
C ALA A 308 12.70 14.86 -2.83
N ALA A 309 11.93 13.78 -2.95
CA ALA A 309 10.67 13.64 -2.21
C ALA A 309 10.93 13.79 -0.71
N ARG A 310 10.01 14.46 -0.01
CA ARG A 310 10.13 14.74 1.42
C ARG A 310 9.04 14.01 2.19
N VAL A 311 9.37 13.62 3.41
CA VAL A 311 8.44 12.99 4.34
C VAL A 311 8.25 13.90 5.53
N ASN A 312 6.99 14.17 5.88
CA ASN A 312 6.63 14.82 7.13
C ASN A 312 6.05 13.80 8.12
N HIS A 313 6.66 13.65 9.29
CA HIS A 313 6.20 12.72 10.33
C HIS A 313 5.72 13.47 11.56
N GLN A 314 4.60 13.01 12.13
CA GLN A 314 4.04 13.51 13.39
C GLN A 314 3.53 12.34 14.23
N ALA A 315 3.81 12.36 15.54
CA ALA A 315 3.17 11.50 16.52
C ALA A 315 1.93 12.21 17.07
N MET A 316 0.73 11.66 16.81
CA MET A 316 -0.54 12.30 17.14
C MET A 316 -1.32 11.50 18.18
N THR A 317 -2.09 12.21 19.01
CA THR A 317 -3.17 11.59 19.80
C THR A 317 -4.32 11.13 18.89
N TYR A 318 -5.26 10.34 19.43
CA TYR A 318 -6.48 9.95 18.74
C TYR A 318 -7.27 11.17 18.21
N ASP A 319 -7.50 12.17 19.06
CA ASP A 319 -8.27 13.37 18.70
C ASP A 319 -7.53 14.24 17.68
N GLN A 320 -6.20 14.36 17.81
CA GLN A 320 -5.37 15.08 16.83
C GLN A 320 -5.42 14.41 15.46
N LEU A 321 -5.34 13.08 15.39
CA LEU A 321 -5.48 12.33 14.15
C LEU A 321 -6.88 12.51 13.55
N GLN A 322 -7.94 12.41 14.37
CA GLN A 322 -9.31 12.59 13.90
C GLN A 322 -9.51 13.97 13.29
N PHE A 323 -9.07 15.03 13.99
CA PHE A 323 -9.11 16.40 13.49
C PHE A 323 -8.32 16.53 12.18
N LYS A 324 -7.13 15.93 12.09
CA LYS A 324 -6.28 16.00 10.91
C LYS A 324 -6.90 15.31 9.70
N LEU A 325 -7.52 14.14 9.88
CA LEU A 325 -8.20 13.41 8.82
C LEU A 325 -9.44 14.16 8.31
N ASN A 326 -10.25 14.73 9.22
CA ASN A 326 -11.38 15.57 8.84
C ASN A 326 -10.92 16.78 8.02
N GLN A 327 -9.93 17.53 8.52
CA GLN A 327 -9.35 18.67 7.81
C GLN A 327 -8.85 18.28 6.41
N LEU A 328 -8.12 17.17 6.29
CA LEU A 328 -7.59 16.70 5.03
C LEU A 328 -8.71 16.39 4.02
N LEU A 329 -9.73 15.63 4.44
CA LEU A 329 -10.82 15.25 3.55
C LEU A 329 -11.66 16.47 3.16
N GLU A 330 -11.95 17.38 4.09
CA GLU A 330 -12.64 18.64 3.79
C GLU A 330 -11.89 19.47 2.73
N GLN A 331 -10.58 19.66 2.92
CA GLN A 331 -9.73 20.38 1.97
C GLN A 331 -9.72 19.71 0.60
N THR A 332 -9.64 18.39 0.57
CA THR A 332 -9.61 17.63 -0.68
C THR A 332 -10.95 17.68 -1.40
N LEU A 333 -12.06 17.53 -0.69
CA LEU A 333 -13.41 17.56 -1.26
C LEU A 333 -13.78 18.95 -1.81
N ALA A 334 -13.09 20.00 -1.34
CA ALA A 334 -13.20 21.36 -1.84
C ALA A 334 -12.35 21.64 -3.10
N LEU A 335 -11.49 20.71 -3.53
CA LEU A 335 -10.67 20.89 -4.73
C LEU A 335 -11.57 20.99 -5.98
N PRO A 336 -11.20 21.83 -6.96
CA PRO A 336 -11.90 21.89 -8.23
C PRO A 336 -11.69 20.58 -8.98
N VAL A 337 -12.80 19.92 -9.33
CA VAL A 337 -12.80 18.71 -10.15
C VAL A 337 -13.49 18.96 -11.49
N VAL A 338 -13.10 18.19 -12.50
CA VAL A 338 -13.75 18.18 -13.81
C VAL A 338 -14.40 16.82 -14.06
N PRO A 339 -15.58 16.78 -14.70
CA PRO A 339 -16.16 15.52 -15.15
C PRO A 339 -15.20 14.80 -16.09
N LEU A 340 -14.85 13.56 -15.77
CA LEU A 340 -14.08 12.72 -16.69
C LEU A 340 -14.99 12.18 -17.78
N ALA A 341 -14.50 12.21 -19.02
CA ALA A 341 -15.09 11.44 -20.11
C ALA A 341 -15.10 9.95 -19.74
N THR A 342 -16.07 9.22 -20.27
CA THR A 342 -16.22 7.80 -19.99
C THR A 342 -15.01 7.04 -20.51
N ALA A 343 -14.57 6.03 -19.74
CA ALA A 343 -13.38 5.29 -20.09
C ALA A 343 -13.67 4.48 -21.36
N ALA A 344 -13.12 4.94 -22.49
CA ALA A 344 -13.07 4.10 -23.68
C ALA A 344 -12.35 2.78 -23.32
N PRO A 345 -12.80 1.62 -23.85
CA PRO A 345 -12.08 0.38 -23.65
C PRO A 345 -10.64 0.58 -24.11
N ALA A 346 -9.69 0.45 -23.17
CA ALA A 346 -8.28 0.54 -23.49
C ALA A 346 -7.94 -0.60 -24.47
N GLU A 347 -7.76 -0.24 -25.73
CA GLU A 347 -7.16 -1.13 -26.73
C GLU A 347 -5.74 -1.45 -26.24
N PRO A 348 -5.33 -2.73 -26.20
CA PRO A 348 -3.98 -3.06 -25.77
C PRO A 348 -2.98 -2.40 -26.72
N ALA A 349 -2.16 -1.51 -26.18
CA ALA A 349 -1.04 -0.92 -26.88
C ALA A 349 -0.19 -2.04 -27.49
N GLN A 350 -0.25 -2.16 -28.81
CA GLN A 350 0.64 -3.00 -29.58
C GLN A 350 2.05 -2.44 -29.39
N THR A 351 2.86 -3.14 -28.62
CA THR A 351 4.30 -2.91 -28.55
C THR A 351 4.88 -3.11 -29.94
N ALA A 352 5.42 -2.03 -30.48
CA ALA A 352 6.15 -2.00 -31.73
C ALA A 352 7.27 -3.07 -31.72
N ALA A 353 7.28 -3.86 -32.80
CA ALA A 353 8.18 -4.96 -33.03
C ALA A 353 9.66 -4.54 -32.95
N ALA A 354 10.41 -5.26 -32.12
CA ALA A 354 11.86 -5.19 -32.10
C ALA A 354 12.43 -5.68 -33.44
N ALA A 355 13.28 -4.85 -34.03
CA ALA A 355 14.04 -5.14 -35.23
C ALA A 355 14.97 -6.36 -35.03
N LYS A 356 14.93 -7.28 -35.99
CA LYS A 356 15.82 -8.44 -36.11
C LYS A 356 17.29 -8.00 -36.28
N PRO A 357 18.25 -8.64 -35.60
CA PRO A 357 19.63 -8.70 -36.04
C PRO A 357 19.82 -9.76 -37.12
N THR A 358 20.40 -9.34 -38.24
CA THR A 358 20.86 -10.15 -39.37
C THR A 358 22.07 -11.00 -38.96
N ALA A 359 21.98 -12.32 -39.10
CA ALA A 359 23.14 -13.21 -39.07
C ALA A 359 23.30 -13.85 -40.46
N SER A 360 24.46 -13.63 -41.07
CA SER A 360 24.91 -14.22 -42.32
C SER A 360 26.07 -15.17 -42.03
N ALA A 361 25.89 -16.46 -42.27
CA ALA A 361 26.89 -17.38 -42.84
C ALA A 361 26.27 -18.77 -43.07
N ALA A 362 26.59 -19.35 -44.22
CA ALA A 362 26.03 -20.56 -44.82
C ALA A 362 26.72 -21.87 -44.32
N PRO A 363 26.24 -23.08 -44.71
CA PRO A 363 26.22 -24.29 -43.87
C PRO A 363 27.10 -25.46 -44.32
N ALA A 364 27.25 -26.49 -43.46
CA ALA A 364 27.29 -27.94 -43.77
C ALA A 364 27.44 -28.77 -42.45
N PRO A 365 27.16 -30.09 -42.41
CA PRO A 365 25.91 -30.76 -42.72
C PRO A 365 25.35 -31.59 -41.54
N SER A 366 24.13 -32.08 -41.75
CA SER A 366 23.19 -32.76 -40.87
C SER A 366 23.68 -34.01 -40.12
N GLU A 367 23.42 -34.06 -38.81
CA GLU A 367 23.24 -35.29 -38.03
C GLU A 367 21.96 -35.22 -37.19
N THR A 368 21.14 -36.25 -37.34
CA THR A 368 19.87 -36.53 -36.68
C THR A 368 20.01 -36.73 -35.17
N ALA A 369 19.28 -35.96 -34.35
CA ALA A 369 18.99 -36.32 -32.95
C ALA A 369 17.74 -35.60 -32.37
N THR A 370 16.68 -36.39 -32.19
CA THR A 370 15.73 -36.43 -31.06
C THR A 370 15.18 -35.12 -30.46
N ALA A 371 13.85 -34.99 -30.56
CA ALA A 371 13.03 -33.95 -29.92
C ALA A 371 13.22 -33.89 -28.39
N LYS A 372 13.70 -32.74 -27.90
CA LYS A 372 13.77 -32.41 -26.47
C LYS A 372 12.39 -31.91 -25.99
N PRO A 373 11.89 -32.37 -24.82
CA PRO A 373 10.67 -31.82 -24.23
C PRO A 373 10.87 -30.35 -23.82
N GLY A 374 9.91 -29.50 -24.19
CA GLY A 374 9.95 -28.06 -23.94
C GLY A 374 10.11 -27.71 -22.46
N THR A 375 11.02 -26.78 -22.17
CA THR A 375 11.18 -26.17 -20.86
C THR A 375 9.88 -25.48 -20.44
N ARG A 376 9.27 -25.94 -19.34
CA ARG A 376 8.09 -25.28 -18.74
C ARG A 376 8.56 -24.15 -17.83
N PHE A 377 7.75 -23.12 -17.62
CA PHE A 377 8.04 -22.02 -16.72
C PHE A 377 6.98 -21.92 -15.63
N CYS A 378 7.36 -21.41 -14.46
CA CYS A 378 6.44 -21.21 -13.34
C CYS A 378 5.44 -20.10 -13.66
N ALA A 379 4.15 -20.40 -13.61
CA ALA A 379 3.09 -19.41 -13.85
C ALA A 379 3.06 -18.27 -12.81
N ASN A 380 3.63 -18.49 -11.61
CA ASN A 380 3.64 -17.48 -10.55
C ASN A 380 4.86 -16.53 -10.64
N CYS A 381 6.05 -17.04 -10.96
CA CYS A 381 7.28 -16.22 -10.93
C CYS A 381 8.11 -16.24 -12.21
N GLY A 382 7.70 -16.98 -13.25
CA GLY A 382 8.41 -17.04 -14.53
C GLY A 382 9.71 -17.85 -14.54
N SER A 383 10.13 -18.44 -13.42
CA SER A 383 11.36 -19.24 -13.38
C SER A 383 11.23 -20.56 -14.16
N PRO A 384 12.29 -21.03 -14.86
CA PRO A 384 12.27 -22.29 -15.59
C PRO A 384 12.08 -23.47 -14.63
N LEU A 385 11.18 -24.37 -15.01
CA LEU A 385 10.83 -25.57 -14.27
C LEU A 385 11.48 -26.79 -14.93
N LYS A 386 11.91 -27.73 -14.09
CA LYS A 386 12.29 -29.06 -14.58
C LYS A 386 11.03 -29.81 -15.10
N PRO A 387 11.18 -30.72 -16.07
CA PRO A 387 10.05 -31.46 -16.64
C PRO A 387 9.19 -32.24 -15.63
N ASP A 388 9.72 -32.50 -14.43
CA ASP A 388 9.13 -33.31 -13.35
C ASP A 388 8.95 -32.52 -12.04
N ALA A 389 9.21 -31.21 -12.03
CA ALA A 389 9.06 -30.39 -10.83
C ALA A 389 7.59 -30.36 -10.38
N ARG A 390 7.32 -30.72 -9.11
CA ARG A 390 6.01 -30.55 -8.44
C ARG A 390 5.87 -29.20 -7.73
N PHE A 391 6.99 -28.56 -7.42
CA PHE A 391 7.07 -27.25 -6.78
C PHE A 391 8.14 -26.42 -7.46
N CYS A 392 7.89 -25.11 -7.60
CA CYS A 392 8.88 -24.17 -8.09
C CYS A 392 9.97 -23.99 -7.04
N LYS A 393 11.23 -24.26 -7.40
CA LYS A 393 12.36 -24.06 -6.47
C LYS A 393 12.65 -22.58 -6.16
N ALA A 394 12.16 -21.65 -6.99
CA ALA A 394 12.38 -20.23 -6.79
C ALA A 394 11.37 -19.61 -5.82
N CYS A 395 10.08 -19.94 -5.92
CA CYS A 395 9.02 -19.32 -5.12
C CYS A 395 8.20 -20.29 -4.26
N GLY A 396 8.48 -21.59 -4.32
CA GLY A 396 7.77 -22.62 -3.53
C GLY A 396 6.37 -22.99 -4.04
N THR A 397 5.83 -22.26 -5.04
CA THR A 397 4.50 -22.54 -5.60
C THR A 397 4.42 -23.94 -6.21
N LYS A 398 3.36 -24.68 -5.89
CA LYS A 398 3.09 -26.00 -6.50
C LYS A 398 2.86 -25.83 -8.00
N VAL A 399 3.56 -26.61 -8.81
CA VAL A 399 3.54 -26.57 -10.27
C VAL A 399 3.32 -28.01 -10.74
N GLY A 400 2.06 -28.42 -10.90
CA GLY A 400 1.70 -29.81 -11.16
C GLY A 400 0.35 -30.18 -10.58
#